data_AF-A0A7G9FDQ9-F1
#
_entry.id   AF-A0A7G9FDQ9-F1
#
_cell.length_a   1.000
_cell.length_b   1.000
_cell.length_c   1.000
_cell.angle_alpha   90.00
_cell.angle_beta   90.00
_cell.angle_gamma   90.00
#
_symmetry.space_group_name_H-M   'P 1'
#
loop_
_entity.id
_entity.type
_entity.pdbx_description
1 polymer ?
#
loop_
_entity_poly.entity_id
_entity_poly.type
_entity_poly.pdbx_seq_one_letter_code
_entity_poly.pdbx_strand_id
1 'polypeptide(L)'
;MTREDNAAVRAVRRSTLKSIKAKKKERLKQIKANYDSEIREINIKYAKDPERLRAKYAADDYAKSERAKRRAERRIEHERRRIEMQSKKRRLSLGEEIFSAIVQGLGALLSVAATAVLADRALQHADGALRVLYVSTFVCSTGLMIVMYIMSTLHHALVSENAKEVFGRLAHCFVFLVLGSAYTSFILIFARGVGGWVLFGLVWTSAVVGIVLYAVRGSELKIVNAVFYFVIGWAGLFLVRQFYLGHAIRSFVYLVVSGLLYSLGCVFFLLRKIKYMPAAGNAVMLLGTLYLYASLFFSVS
;
A
#
# COMPACT_ATOMS: atom_id res chain seq x y z
N MET A 1 -16.64 41.98 50.18
CA MET A 1 -16.64 41.20 48.91
C MET A 1 -18.06 40.82 48.59
N THR A 2 -18.58 41.31 47.46
CA THR A 2 -19.94 40.99 47.00
C THR A 2 -20.01 39.57 46.42
N ARG A 3 -21.22 39.02 46.25
CA ARG A 3 -21.41 37.73 45.55
C ARG A 3 -20.86 37.76 44.13
N GLU A 4 -20.91 38.92 43.48
CA GLU A 4 -20.38 39.16 42.14
C GLU A 4 -18.85 39.12 42.11
N ASP A 5 -18.16 39.73 43.09
CA ASP A 5 -16.69 39.62 43.23
C ASP A 5 -16.24 38.16 43.34
N ASN A 6 -16.97 37.36 44.14
CA ASN A 6 -16.68 35.94 44.32
C ASN A 6 -16.91 35.12 43.03
N ALA A 7 -17.88 35.49 42.21
CA ALA A 7 -18.13 34.86 40.92
C ALA A 7 -17.04 35.21 39.90
N ALA A 8 -16.64 36.48 39.83
CA ALA A 8 -15.53 36.96 39.00
C ALA A 8 -14.20 36.26 39.34
N VAL A 9 -13.84 36.16 40.63
CA VAL A 9 -12.62 35.48 41.07
C VAL A 9 -12.63 34.00 40.67
N ARG A 10 -13.77 33.29 40.78
CA ARG A 10 -13.87 31.89 40.32
C ARG A 10 -13.74 31.76 38.81
N ALA A 11 -14.33 32.68 38.04
CA ALA A 11 -14.23 32.68 36.58
C ALA A 11 -12.78 32.86 36.12
N VAL A 12 -12.06 33.84 36.70
CA VAL A 12 -10.63 34.07 36.45
C VAL A 12 -9.79 32.85 36.85
N ARG A 13 -10.04 32.26 38.03
CA ARG A 13 -9.33 31.04 38.45
C ARG A 13 -9.53 29.88 37.48
N ARG A 14 -10.76 29.68 36.97
CA ARG A 14 -11.08 28.63 35.99
C ARG A 14 -10.38 28.87 34.65
N SER A 15 -10.38 30.11 34.13
CA SER A 15 -9.72 30.43 32.86
C SER A 15 -8.20 30.24 32.96
N THR A 16 -7.60 30.68 34.07
CA THR A 16 -6.17 30.49 34.36
C THR A 16 -5.79 29.01 34.49
N LEU A 17 -6.60 28.21 35.18
CA LEU A 17 -6.36 26.76 35.26
C LEU A 17 -6.47 26.08 33.87
N LYS A 18 -7.42 26.51 33.03
CA LYS A 18 -7.58 26.01 31.66
C LYS A 18 -6.35 26.34 30.81
N SER A 19 -5.83 27.58 30.90
CA SER A 19 -4.64 28.00 30.15
C SER A 19 -3.38 27.28 30.62
N ILE A 20 -3.21 27.07 31.93
CA ILE A 20 -2.09 26.30 32.50
C ILE A 20 -2.13 24.84 32.03
N LYS A 21 -3.32 24.19 32.06
CA LYS A 21 -3.47 22.81 31.55
C LYS A 21 -3.14 22.71 30.06
N ALA A 22 -3.57 23.68 29.25
CA ALA A 22 -3.24 23.74 27.83
C ALA A 22 -1.72 23.91 27.61
N LYS A 23 -1.06 24.84 28.32
CA LYS A 23 0.40 25.02 28.26
C LYS A 23 1.16 23.78 28.70
N LYS A 24 0.72 23.09 29.78
CA LYS A 24 1.33 21.83 30.24
C LYS A 24 1.21 20.75 29.17
N LYS A 25 0.04 20.61 28.53
CA LYS A 25 -0.18 19.66 27.44
C LYS A 25 0.73 19.93 26.24
N GLU A 26 0.89 21.20 25.87
CA GLU A 26 1.76 21.58 24.75
C GLU A 26 3.25 21.37 25.08
N ARG A 27 3.70 21.73 26.28
CA ARG A 27 5.08 21.43 26.73
C ARG A 27 5.36 19.93 26.73
N LEU A 28 4.45 19.11 27.26
CA LEU A 28 4.61 17.65 27.24
C LEU A 28 4.70 17.10 25.81
N LYS A 29 3.95 17.68 24.87
CA LYS A 29 3.98 17.30 23.46
C LYS A 29 5.31 17.69 22.80
N GLN A 30 5.83 18.88 23.08
CA GLN A 30 7.15 19.33 22.59
C GLN A 30 8.28 18.48 23.15
N ILE A 31 8.27 18.21 24.45
CA ILE A 31 9.27 17.36 25.12
C ILE A 31 9.29 15.97 24.49
N LYS A 32 8.12 15.33 24.32
CA LYS A 32 8.02 14.02 23.66
C LYS A 32 8.55 14.06 22.22
N ALA A 33 8.20 15.09 21.45
CA ALA A 33 8.66 15.23 20.07
C ALA A 33 10.19 15.36 19.98
N ASN A 34 10.81 16.12 20.90
CA ASN A 34 12.26 16.27 20.94
C ASN A 34 12.96 14.96 21.32
N TYR A 35 12.48 14.27 22.37
CA TYR A 35 13.03 12.96 22.75
C TYR A 35 12.92 11.93 21.62
N ASP A 36 11.77 11.85 20.95
CA ASP A 36 11.57 10.96 19.81
C ASP A 36 12.54 11.27 18.66
N SER A 37 12.85 12.55 18.43
CA SER A 37 13.83 12.96 17.42
C SER A 37 15.27 12.59 17.80
N GLU A 38 15.67 12.79 19.06
CA GLU A 38 17.01 12.44 19.55
C GLU A 38 17.25 10.92 19.52
N ILE A 39 16.30 10.13 20.03
CA ILE A 39 16.37 8.67 19.98
C ILE A 39 16.49 8.19 18.53
N ARG A 40 15.79 8.84 17.61
CA ARG A 40 15.87 8.53 16.18
C ARG A 40 17.25 8.82 15.61
N GLU A 41 17.85 9.96 15.93
CA GLU A 41 19.21 10.28 15.48
C GLU A 41 20.24 9.28 16.00
N ILE A 42 20.16 8.94 17.29
CA ILE A 42 21.04 7.93 17.91
C ILE A 42 20.88 6.59 17.18
N ASN A 43 19.65 6.14 16.93
CA ASN A 43 19.39 4.90 16.20
C ASN A 43 19.91 4.93 14.76
N ILE A 44 19.81 6.06 14.06
CA ILE A 44 20.35 6.20 12.70
C ILE A 44 21.89 6.16 12.74
N LYS A 45 22.50 6.85 13.71
CA LYS A 45 23.96 6.88 13.89
C LYS A 45 24.50 5.48 14.20
N TYR A 46 23.90 4.79 15.16
CA TYR A 46 24.19 3.40 15.48
C TYR A 46 23.94 2.47 14.29
N ALA A 47 22.88 2.70 13.51
CA ALA A 47 22.60 1.85 12.35
C ALA A 47 23.62 2.00 11.22
N LYS A 48 24.16 3.21 11.03
CA LYS A 48 25.20 3.53 10.03
C LYS A 48 26.62 3.20 10.50
N ASP A 49 26.79 2.81 11.77
CA ASP A 49 28.08 2.51 12.38
C ASP A 49 28.82 1.43 11.55
N PRO A 50 30.00 1.77 10.98
CA PRO A 50 30.80 0.83 10.21
C PRO A 50 31.16 -0.42 11.00
N GLU A 51 31.45 -0.31 12.29
CA GLU A 51 31.85 -1.44 13.12
C GLU A 51 30.68 -2.39 13.38
N ARG A 52 29.48 -1.85 13.65
CA ARG A 52 28.25 -2.64 13.76
C ARG A 52 27.94 -3.38 12.45
N LEU A 53 28.00 -2.68 11.32
CA LEU A 53 27.74 -3.29 10.00
C LEU A 53 28.79 -4.36 9.69
N ARG A 54 30.06 -4.10 10.00
CA ARG A 54 31.11 -5.12 9.92
C ARG A 54 30.77 -6.29 10.82
N ALA A 55 30.54 -6.13 12.11
CA ALA A 55 30.20 -7.21 13.03
C ALA A 55 29.00 -8.05 12.57
N LYS A 56 27.92 -7.42 12.06
CA LYS A 56 26.74 -8.11 11.51
C LYS A 56 27.06 -9.05 10.34
N TYR A 57 28.08 -8.72 9.54
CA TYR A 57 28.46 -9.50 8.34
C TYR A 57 29.85 -10.15 8.44
N ALA A 58 30.62 -9.88 9.49
CA ALA A 58 32.00 -10.33 9.70
C ALA A 58 32.07 -11.66 10.45
N ALA A 59 31.00 -12.07 11.14
CA ALA A 59 30.98 -13.34 11.86
C ALA A 59 31.04 -14.57 10.92
N ASP A 60 30.46 -14.52 9.72
CA ASP A 60 30.32 -15.72 8.86
C ASP A 60 31.18 -15.72 7.57
N ASP A 61 31.50 -14.55 6.98
CA ASP A 61 32.04 -14.46 5.61
C ASP A 61 33.48 -13.93 5.50
N TYR A 62 33.98 -13.14 6.48
CA TYR A 62 35.27 -12.45 6.35
C TYR A 62 36.50 -13.39 6.46
N ALA A 63 36.33 -14.58 7.03
CA ALA A 63 37.41 -15.51 7.35
C ALA A 63 37.70 -16.59 6.28
N LYS A 64 36.88 -16.72 5.21
CA LYS A 64 36.94 -17.90 4.31
C LYS A 64 37.52 -17.65 2.90
N SER A 65 37.35 -16.46 2.28
CA SER A 65 37.93 -16.16 0.95
C SER A 65 37.78 -14.68 0.53
N GLU A 66 38.62 -14.21 -0.41
CA GLU A 66 38.53 -12.85 -0.98
C GLU A 66 37.19 -12.61 -1.74
N ARG A 67 36.60 -13.67 -2.30
CA ARG A 67 35.25 -13.62 -2.90
C ARG A 67 34.15 -13.40 -1.85
N ALA A 68 34.27 -14.02 -0.67
CA ALA A 68 33.32 -13.84 0.43
C ALA A 68 33.40 -12.42 1.00
N LYS A 69 34.62 -11.88 1.15
CA LYS A 69 34.86 -10.48 1.53
C LYS A 69 34.19 -9.48 0.58
N ARG A 70 34.40 -9.61 -0.74
CA ARG A 70 33.74 -8.76 -1.74
C ARG A 70 32.21 -8.88 -1.76
N ARG A 71 31.65 -10.03 -1.33
CA ARG A 71 30.19 -10.20 -1.18
C ARG A 71 29.69 -9.51 0.09
N ALA A 72 30.40 -9.65 1.20
CA ALA A 72 30.09 -8.98 2.47
C ALA A 72 30.15 -7.46 2.32
N GLU A 73 31.17 -6.92 1.66
CA GLU A 73 31.30 -5.48 1.36
C GLU A 73 30.12 -4.95 0.54
N ARG A 74 29.70 -5.67 -0.51
CA ARG A 74 28.50 -5.32 -1.28
C ARG A 74 27.22 -5.32 -0.43
N ARG A 75 27.07 -6.28 0.48
CA ARG A 75 25.92 -6.34 1.41
C ARG A 75 25.93 -5.16 2.39
N ILE A 76 27.10 -4.81 2.92
CA ILE A 76 27.28 -3.65 3.80
C ILE A 76 26.94 -2.36 3.07
N GLU A 77 27.45 -2.18 1.85
CA GLU A 77 27.18 -0.99 1.05
C GLU A 77 25.68 -0.85 0.71
N HIS A 78 25.05 -1.95 0.28
CA HIS A 78 23.62 -2.01 0.02
C HIS A 78 22.83 -1.65 1.29
N GLU A 79 23.12 -2.26 2.43
CA GLU A 79 22.44 -1.96 3.70
C GLU A 79 22.64 -0.49 4.11
N ARG A 80 23.83 0.07 3.93
CA ARG A 80 24.12 1.49 4.21
C ARG A 80 23.26 2.41 3.34
N ARG A 81 23.16 2.15 2.03
CA ARG A 81 22.29 2.91 1.11
C ARG A 81 20.82 2.82 1.53
N ARG A 82 20.36 1.64 1.96
CA ARG A 82 18.99 1.44 2.48
C ARG A 82 18.72 2.25 3.73
N ILE A 83 19.63 2.21 4.70
CA ILE A 83 19.52 3.00 5.93
C ILE A 83 19.50 4.49 5.63
N GLU A 84 20.33 4.96 4.69
CA GLU A 84 20.33 6.36 4.27
C GLU A 84 18.98 6.77 3.64
N MET A 85 18.49 5.97 2.70
CA MET A 85 17.19 6.15 2.05
C MET A 85 16.03 6.11 3.05
N GLN A 86 16.08 5.23 4.06
CA GLN A 86 15.08 5.17 5.13
C GLN A 86 15.19 6.37 6.08
N SER A 87 16.40 6.82 6.41
CA SER A 87 16.62 7.97 7.30
C SER A 87 16.03 9.27 6.73
N LYS A 88 16.09 9.45 5.40
CA LYS A 88 15.48 10.57 4.68
C LYS A 88 13.94 10.54 4.66
N LYS A 89 13.30 9.38 4.89
CA LYS A 89 11.83 9.27 4.87
C LYS A 89 11.24 9.63 6.24
N ARG A 90 10.11 10.34 6.25
CA ARG A 90 9.30 10.54 7.46
C ARG A 90 8.73 9.18 7.91
N ARG A 91 8.97 8.82 9.17
CA ARG A 91 8.28 7.70 9.83
C ARG A 91 6.84 8.10 10.11
N LEU A 92 5.92 7.18 9.88
CA LEU A 92 4.51 7.40 10.17
C LEU A 92 4.34 7.43 11.68
N SER A 93 3.47 8.32 12.15
CA SER A 93 3.04 8.33 13.55
C SER A 93 2.14 7.12 13.82
N LEU A 94 2.09 6.69 15.08
CA LEU A 94 1.26 5.55 15.50
C LEU A 94 -0.21 5.72 15.08
N GLY A 95 -0.76 6.94 15.13
CA GLY A 95 -2.12 7.20 14.65
C GLY A 95 -2.30 7.06 13.13
N GLU A 96 -1.28 7.38 12.33
CA GLU A 96 -1.31 7.15 10.88
C GLU A 96 -1.19 5.67 10.54
N GLU A 97 -0.39 4.92 11.30
CA GLU A 97 -0.23 3.48 11.15
C GLU A 97 -1.53 2.75 11.54
N ILE A 98 -2.14 3.09 12.68
CA ILE A 98 -3.44 2.52 13.10
C ILE A 98 -4.52 2.81 12.05
N PHE A 99 -4.65 4.06 11.60
CA PHE A 99 -5.64 4.39 10.59
C PHE A 99 -5.42 3.60 9.30
N SER A 100 -4.16 3.52 8.85
CA SER A 100 -3.81 2.74 7.66
C SER A 100 -4.10 1.25 7.84
N ALA A 101 -3.78 0.68 8.99
CA ALA A 101 -4.10 -0.72 9.31
C ALA A 101 -5.61 -0.98 9.31
N ILE A 102 -6.42 -0.10 9.89
CA ILE A 102 -7.89 -0.21 9.89
C ILE A 102 -8.43 -0.17 8.46
N VAL A 103 -8.01 0.82 7.67
CA VAL A 103 -8.47 0.97 6.27
C VAL A 103 -8.09 -0.26 5.44
N GLN A 104 -6.87 -0.75 5.58
CA GLN A 104 -6.41 -1.94 4.86
C GLN A 104 -7.14 -3.21 5.34
N GLY A 105 -7.42 -3.31 6.64
CA GLY A 105 -8.18 -4.41 7.23
C GLY A 105 -9.63 -4.43 6.77
N LEU A 106 -10.27 -3.26 6.66
CA LEU A 106 -11.59 -3.11 6.03
C LEU A 106 -11.55 -3.56 4.56
N GLY A 107 -10.47 -3.25 3.84
CA GLY A 107 -10.24 -3.77 2.50
C GLY A 107 -10.25 -5.29 2.43
N ALA A 108 -9.60 -5.98 3.37
CA ALA A 108 -9.62 -7.45 3.44
C ALA A 108 -11.05 -7.99 3.63
N LEU A 109 -11.80 -7.43 4.58
CA LEU A 109 -13.19 -7.84 4.85
C LEU A 109 -14.11 -7.57 3.66
N LEU A 110 -13.97 -6.40 3.03
CA LEU A 110 -14.71 -6.06 1.80
C LEU A 110 -14.36 -6.98 0.64
N SER A 111 -13.12 -7.46 0.55
CA SER A 111 -12.69 -8.42 -0.48
C SER A 111 -13.31 -9.81 -0.27
N VAL A 112 -13.48 -10.24 0.98
CA VAL A 112 -14.22 -11.47 1.31
C VAL A 112 -15.68 -11.33 0.91
N ALA A 113 -16.34 -10.23 1.30
CA ALA A 113 -17.72 -9.97 0.91
C ALA A 113 -17.89 -9.87 -0.62
N ALA A 114 -16.98 -9.16 -1.30
CA ALA A 114 -16.97 -9.03 -2.75
C ALA A 114 -16.81 -10.39 -3.44
N THR A 115 -16.03 -11.32 -2.88
CA THR A 115 -15.90 -12.69 -3.41
C THR A 115 -17.27 -13.37 -3.49
N ALA A 116 -18.03 -13.34 -2.39
CA ALA A 116 -19.36 -13.94 -2.34
C ALA A 116 -20.35 -13.26 -3.29
N VAL A 117 -20.39 -11.91 -3.27
CA VAL A 117 -21.32 -11.13 -4.11
C VAL A 117 -21.02 -11.28 -5.60
N LEU A 118 -19.75 -11.26 -6.00
CA LEU A 118 -19.35 -11.43 -7.40
C LEU A 118 -19.60 -12.86 -7.89
N ALA A 119 -19.32 -13.86 -7.06
CA ALA A 119 -19.60 -15.26 -7.38
C ALA A 119 -21.11 -15.49 -7.55
N ASP A 120 -21.94 -15.00 -6.62
CA ASP A 120 -23.40 -15.09 -6.71
C ASP A 120 -23.94 -14.38 -7.96
N ARG A 121 -23.45 -13.16 -8.24
CA ARG A 121 -23.84 -12.41 -9.44
C ARG A 121 -23.50 -13.17 -10.73
N ALA A 122 -22.33 -13.81 -10.78
CA ALA A 122 -21.92 -14.65 -11.89
C ALA A 122 -22.78 -15.92 -12.02
N LEU A 123 -23.11 -16.58 -10.91
CA LEU A 123 -23.94 -17.79 -10.91
C LEU A 123 -25.37 -17.52 -11.39
N GLN A 124 -25.95 -16.38 -11.02
CA GLN A 124 -27.34 -16.06 -11.34
C GLN A 124 -27.52 -15.51 -12.77
N HIS A 125 -26.55 -14.73 -13.27
CA HIS A 125 -26.76 -13.93 -14.47
C HIS A 125 -25.80 -14.24 -15.62
N ALA A 126 -24.65 -14.88 -15.36
CA ALA A 126 -23.76 -15.22 -16.46
C ALA A 126 -24.35 -16.37 -17.29
N ASP A 127 -24.19 -16.26 -18.61
CA ASP A 127 -24.43 -17.35 -19.55
C ASP A 127 -23.74 -18.64 -19.06
N GLY A 128 -24.43 -19.77 -19.18
CA GLY A 128 -23.96 -21.08 -18.70
C GLY A 128 -22.58 -21.45 -19.24
N ALA A 129 -22.27 -21.10 -20.50
CA ALA A 129 -20.97 -21.37 -21.12
C ALA A 129 -19.82 -20.54 -20.50
N LEU A 130 -20.11 -19.33 -19.99
CA LEU A 130 -19.11 -18.42 -19.42
C LEU A 130 -19.10 -18.42 -17.89
N ARG A 131 -20.10 -19.00 -17.23
CA ARG A 131 -20.26 -18.98 -15.78
C ARG A 131 -19.03 -19.44 -15.01
N VAL A 132 -18.44 -20.57 -15.42
CA VAL A 132 -17.22 -21.11 -14.79
C VAL A 132 -16.06 -20.11 -14.91
N LEU A 133 -15.96 -19.41 -16.03
CA LEU A 133 -14.92 -18.41 -16.28
C LEU A 133 -15.10 -17.18 -15.38
N TYR A 134 -16.32 -16.64 -15.27
CA TYR A 134 -16.61 -15.52 -14.37
C TYR A 134 -16.29 -15.88 -12.91
N VAL A 135 -16.81 -17.00 -12.42
CA VAL A 135 -16.60 -17.42 -11.03
C VAL A 135 -15.12 -17.64 -10.73
N SER A 136 -14.41 -18.37 -11.59
CA SER A 136 -12.98 -18.67 -11.37
C SER A 136 -12.11 -17.41 -11.37
N THR A 137 -12.34 -16.50 -12.33
CA THR A 137 -11.56 -15.26 -12.43
C THR A 137 -11.88 -14.29 -11.30
N PHE A 138 -13.15 -14.15 -10.90
CA PHE A 138 -13.54 -13.31 -9.77
C PHE A 138 -12.97 -13.82 -8.45
N VAL A 139 -13.12 -15.11 -8.15
CA VAL A 139 -12.56 -15.72 -6.93
C VAL A 139 -11.04 -15.61 -6.90
N CYS A 140 -10.36 -15.79 -8.04
CA CYS A 140 -8.91 -15.61 -8.13
C CYS A 140 -8.51 -14.15 -7.83
N SER A 141 -9.14 -13.17 -8.50
CA SER A 141 -8.84 -11.76 -8.27
C SER A 141 -9.13 -11.31 -6.85
N THR A 142 -10.31 -11.61 -6.30
CA THR A 142 -10.66 -11.21 -4.93
C THR A 142 -9.83 -11.96 -3.90
N GLY A 143 -9.49 -13.23 -4.13
CA GLY A 143 -8.56 -14.02 -3.31
C GLY A 143 -7.19 -13.36 -3.19
N LEU A 144 -6.62 -12.91 -4.32
CA LEU A 144 -5.36 -12.15 -4.32
C LEU A 144 -5.50 -10.81 -3.59
N MET A 145 -6.65 -10.13 -3.70
CA MET A 145 -6.91 -8.88 -2.98
C MET A 145 -7.02 -9.10 -1.47
N ILE A 146 -7.66 -10.19 -1.01
CA ILE A 146 -7.71 -10.56 0.42
C ILE A 146 -6.29 -10.68 0.97
N VAL A 147 -5.43 -11.45 0.29
CA VAL A 147 -4.04 -11.64 0.73
C VAL A 147 -3.28 -10.32 0.70
N MET A 148 -3.40 -9.53 -0.37
CA MET A 148 -2.79 -8.21 -0.50
C MET A 148 -3.14 -7.30 0.69
N TYR A 149 -4.43 -7.20 1.01
CA TYR A 149 -4.92 -6.37 2.11
C TYR A 149 -4.49 -6.88 3.49
N ILE A 150 -4.45 -8.19 3.71
CA ILE A 150 -3.92 -8.78 4.94
C ILE A 150 -2.44 -8.43 5.10
N MET A 151 -1.63 -8.60 4.05
CA MET A 151 -0.21 -8.25 4.08
C MET A 151 -0.02 -6.75 4.33
N SER A 152 -0.83 -5.89 3.72
CA SER A 152 -0.78 -4.45 3.95
C SER A 152 -1.25 -4.05 5.35
N THR A 153 -2.19 -4.79 5.94
CA THR A 153 -2.65 -4.58 7.32
C THR A 153 -1.54 -4.94 8.30
N LEU A 154 -0.91 -6.11 8.12
CA LEU A 154 0.22 -6.55 8.94
C LEU A 154 1.42 -5.60 8.83
N HIS A 155 1.68 -5.06 7.63
CA HIS A 155 2.71 -4.04 7.43
C HIS A 155 2.51 -2.81 8.32
N HIS A 156 1.27 -2.37 8.55
CA HIS A 156 0.97 -1.21 9.37
C HIS A 156 0.71 -1.53 10.84
N ALA A 157 0.28 -2.74 11.16
CA ALA A 157 -0.07 -3.14 12.53
C ALA A 157 1.13 -3.64 13.36
N LEU A 158 2.13 -4.26 12.73
CA LEU A 158 3.27 -4.84 13.44
C LEU A 158 4.23 -3.75 13.92
N VAL A 159 4.85 -3.92 15.09
CA VAL A 159 5.84 -2.95 15.62
C VAL A 159 7.26 -3.22 15.10
N SER A 160 7.60 -4.48 14.87
CA SER A 160 8.94 -4.90 14.44
C SER A 160 9.25 -4.43 13.02
N GLU A 161 10.33 -3.63 12.86
CA GLU A 161 10.76 -3.07 11.57
C GLU A 161 11.09 -4.15 10.53
N ASN A 162 11.68 -5.27 10.96
CA ASN A 162 12.00 -6.39 10.05
C ASN A 162 10.72 -7.02 9.50
N ALA A 163 9.74 -7.27 10.37
CA ALA A 163 8.47 -7.85 9.95
C ALA A 163 7.68 -6.88 9.07
N LYS A 164 7.60 -5.58 9.46
CA LYS A 164 7.00 -4.54 8.63
C LYS A 164 7.58 -4.56 7.23
N GLU A 165 8.89 -4.68 7.09
CA GLU A 165 9.53 -4.68 5.79
C GLU A 165 9.13 -5.89 4.93
N VAL A 166 9.11 -7.09 5.50
CA VAL A 166 8.70 -8.32 4.79
C VAL A 166 7.25 -8.21 4.31
N PHE A 167 6.33 -7.84 5.20
CA PHE A 167 4.91 -7.70 4.86
C PHE A 167 4.66 -6.56 3.86
N GLY A 168 5.43 -5.47 3.97
CA GLY A 168 5.40 -4.39 2.98
C GLY A 168 5.83 -4.87 1.59
N ARG A 169 6.90 -5.68 1.51
CA ARG A 169 7.35 -6.28 0.24
C ARG A 169 6.29 -7.21 -0.34
N LEU A 170 5.73 -8.10 0.48
CA LEU A 170 4.69 -9.02 0.06
C LEU A 170 3.46 -8.26 -0.47
N ALA A 171 2.97 -7.27 0.28
CA ALA A 171 1.83 -6.45 -0.14
C ALA A 171 2.08 -5.82 -1.52
N HIS A 172 3.26 -5.24 -1.75
CA HIS A 172 3.63 -4.67 -3.06
C HIS A 172 3.72 -5.69 -4.19
N CYS A 173 4.20 -6.91 -3.93
CA CYS A 173 4.19 -8.00 -4.90
C CYS A 173 2.76 -8.42 -5.25
N PHE A 174 1.88 -8.53 -4.26
CA PHE A 174 0.49 -8.90 -4.48
C PHE A 174 -0.28 -7.83 -5.27
N VAL A 175 0.06 -6.53 -5.17
CA VAL A 175 -0.54 -5.50 -6.03
C VAL A 175 -0.32 -5.80 -7.52
N PHE A 176 0.88 -6.27 -7.92
CA PHE A 176 1.13 -6.67 -9.31
C PHE A 176 0.26 -7.86 -9.73
N LEU A 177 0.09 -8.86 -8.85
CA LEU A 177 -0.76 -10.01 -9.10
C LEU A 177 -2.25 -9.63 -9.19
N VAL A 178 -2.72 -8.72 -8.33
CA VAL A 178 -4.09 -8.20 -8.36
C VAL A 178 -4.35 -7.51 -9.70
N LEU A 179 -3.47 -6.63 -10.16
CA LEU A 179 -3.60 -5.99 -11.46
C LEU A 179 -3.62 -7.03 -12.60
N GLY A 180 -2.67 -7.97 -12.61
CA GLY A 180 -2.61 -9.02 -13.62
C GLY A 180 -3.86 -9.89 -13.66
N SER A 181 -4.37 -10.30 -12.50
CA SER A 181 -5.60 -11.09 -12.41
C SER A 181 -6.83 -10.30 -12.87
N ALA A 182 -6.98 -9.03 -12.48
CA ALA A 182 -8.11 -8.21 -12.91
C ALA A 182 -8.16 -8.06 -14.44
N TYR A 183 -7.01 -7.82 -15.09
CA TYR A 183 -6.93 -7.81 -16.55
C TYR A 183 -7.19 -9.17 -17.17
N THR A 184 -6.72 -10.24 -16.55
CA THR A 184 -7.03 -11.61 -17.00
C THR A 184 -8.53 -11.84 -17.03
N SER A 185 -9.26 -11.43 -15.98
CA SER A 185 -10.72 -11.48 -15.94
C SER A 185 -11.34 -10.78 -17.15
N PHE A 186 -11.02 -9.50 -17.36
CA PHE A 186 -11.59 -8.72 -18.48
C PHE A 186 -11.21 -9.28 -19.85
N ILE A 187 -9.98 -9.75 -20.03
CA ILE A 187 -9.51 -10.30 -21.31
C ILE A 187 -10.22 -11.62 -21.62
N LEU A 188 -10.32 -12.52 -20.65
CA LEU A 188 -10.95 -13.82 -20.85
C LEU A 188 -12.46 -13.70 -21.10
N ILE A 189 -13.10 -12.68 -20.50
CA ILE A 189 -14.53 -12.40 -20.68
C ILE A 189 -14.81 -11.68 -22.02
N PHE A 190 -14.10 -10.59 -22.32
CA PHE A 190 -14.45 -9.69 -23.43
C PHE A 190 -13.50 -9.73 -24.64
N ALA A 191 -12.25 -10.20 -24.47
CA ALA A 191 -11.18 -9.99 -25.45
C ALA A 191 -10.37 -11.26 -25.75
N ARG A 192 -11.03 -12.37 -26.09
CA ARG A 192 -10.35 -13.66 -26.35
C ARG A 192 -9.59 -13.76 -27.67
N GLY A 193 -9.61 -12.71 -28.49
CA GLY A 193 -8.87 -12.62 -29.76
C GLY A 193 -7.39 -12.25 -29.58
N VAL A 194 -6.66 -12.16 -30.70
CA VAL A 194 -5.21 -11.89 -30.72
C VAL A 194 -4.84 -10.65 -29.90
N GLY A 195 -5.57 -9.54 -30.05
CA GLY A 195 -5.29 -8.30 -29.33
C GLY A 195 -5.36 -8.43 -27.81
N GLY A 196 -6.30 -9.23 -27.27
CA GLY A 196 -6.40 -9.45 -25.84
C GLY A 196 -5.30 -10.36 -25.31
N TRP A 197 -4.88 -11.38 -26.07
CA TRP A 197 -3.73 -12.21 -25.69
C TRP A 197 -2.39 -11.44 -25.74
N VAL A 198 -2.22 -10.53 -26.69
CA VAL A 198 -1.07 -9.61 -26.71
C VAL A 198 -1.07 -8.73 -25.45
N LEU A 199 -2.23 -8.16 -25.09
CA LEU A 199 -2.37 -7.36 -23.87
C LEU A 199 -2.10 -8.20 -22.61
N PHE A 200 -2.60 -9.43 -22.57
CA PHE A 200 -2.34 -10.39 -21.49
C PHE A 200 -0.84 -10.63 -21.31
N GLY A 201 -0.13 -10.92 -22.40
CA GLY A 201 1.32 -11.13 -22.39
C GLY A 201 2.07 -9.89 -21.90
N LEU A 202 1.69 -8.70 -22.37
CA LEU A 202 2.28 -7.42 -21.93
C LEU A 202 2.09 -7.18 -20.43
N VAL A 203 0.86 -7.34 -19.94
CA VAL A 203 0.50 -7.12 -18.53
C VAL A 203 1.22 -8.11 -17.62
N TRP A 204 1.19 -9.41 -17.94
CA TRP A 204 1.83 -10.42 -17.10
C TRP A 204 3.36 -10.36 -17.13
N THR A 205 3.95 -10.08 -18.30
CA THR A 205 5.41 -9.87 -18.38
C THR A 205 5.81 -8.68 -17.50
N SER A 206 5.06 -7.57 -17.59
CA SER A 206 5.28 -6.39 -16.76
C SER A 206 5.09 -6.68 -15.27
N ALA A 207 4.07 -7.45 -14.90
CA ALA A 207 3.79 -7.84 -13.52
C ALA A 207 4.90 -8.73 -12.95
N VAL A 208 5.34 -9.76 -13.67
CA VAL A 208 6.42 -10.66 -13.25
C VAL A 208 7.74 -9.91 -13.11
N VAL A 209 8.09 -9.08 -14.10
CA VAL A 209 9.30 -8.25 -14.02
C VAL A 209 9.21 -7.29 -12.83
N GLY A 210 8.06 -6.64 -12.62
CA GLY A 210 7.82 -5.78 -11.46
C GLY A 210 7.98 -6.51 -10.12
N ILE A 211 7.43 -7.71 -9.99
CA ILE A 211 7.55 -8.56 -8.79
C ILE A 211 9.01 -8.94 -8.53
N VAL A 212 9.74 -9.40 -9.55
CA VAL A 212 11.15 -9.80 -9.40
C VAL A 212 12.00 -8.60 -8.98
N LEU A 213 11.83 -7.45 -9.64
CA LEU A 213 12.56 -6.22 -9.30
C LEU A 213 12.24 -5.76 -7.87
N TYR A 214 10.97 -5.79 -7.47
CA TYR A 214 10.56 -5.42 -6.12
C TYR A 214 11.07 -6.42 -5.07
N ALA A 215 11.00 -7.71 -5.33
CA ALA A 215 11.46 -8.74 -4.41
C ALA A 215 12.97 -8.61 -4.12
N VAL A 216 13.77 -8.36 -5.17
CA VAL A 216 15.24 -8.27 -5.07
C VAL A 216 15.70 -6.92 -4.52
N ARG A 217 15.22 -5.80 -5.08
CA ARG A 217 15.71 -4.44 -4.76
C ARG A 217 14.79 -3.65 -3.82
N GLY A 218 13.61 -4.17 -3.52
CA GLY A 218 12.66 -3.56 -2.58
C GLY A 218 12.34 -2.11 -2.91
N SER A 219 12.33 -1.28 -1.88
CA SER A 219 11.97 0.14 -1.98
C SER A 219 13.07 1.06 -2.54
N GLU A 220 14.17 0.53 -3.07
CA GLU A 220 15.22 1.33 -3.72
C GLU A 220 14.76 1.84 -5.09
N LEU A 221 14.02 1.01 -5.84
CA LEU A 221 13.54 1.32 -7.18
C LEU A 221 12.11 1.86 -7.22
N LYS A 222 11.77 2.79 -6.31
CA LYS A 222 10.39 3.29 -6.18
C LYS A 222 9.81 3.81 -7.50
N ILE A 223 10.60 4.55 -8.27
CA ILE A 223 10.16 5.17 -9.52
C ILE A 223 9.87 4.07 -10.55
N VAL A 224 10.77 3.10 -10.69
CA VAL A 224 10.58 1.96 -11.61
C VAL A 224 9.30 1.21 -11.29
N ASN A 225 9.09 0.89 -10.00
CA ASN A 225 7.88 0.18 -9.58
C ASN A 225 6.61 1.01 -9.81
N ALA A 226 6.67 2.32 -9.58
CA ALA A 226 5.56 3.23 -9.88
C ALA A 226 5.23 3.28 -11.38
N VAL A 227 6.25 3.28 -12.25
CA VAL A 227 6.06 3.21 -13.70
C VAL A 227 5.39 1.90 -14.09
N PHE A 228 5.84 0.75 -13.58
CA PHE A 228 5.18 -0.53 -13.86
C PHE A 228 3.73 -0.54 -13.37
N TYR A 229 3.44 -0.04 -12.17
CA TYR A 229 2.07 0.08 -11.68
C TYR A 229 1.21 0.96 -12.58
N PHE A 230 1.76 2.06 -13.10
CA PHE A 230 1.02 2.98 -13.97
C PHE A 230 0.78 2.37 -15.35
N VAL A 231 1.80 1.77 -15.97
CA VAL A 231 1.70 1.10 -17.27
C VAL A 231 0.67 -0.03 -17.22
N ILE A 232 0.77 -0.89 -16.20
CA ILE A 232 -0.20 -1.98 -16.02
C ILE A 232 -1.57 -1.38 -15.69
N GLY A 233 -1.65 -0.45 -14.74
CA GLY A 233 -2.91 0.13 -14.24
C GLY A 233 -3.72 0.88 -15.31
N TRP A 234 -3.09 1.38 -16.36
CA TRP A 234 -3.76 2.06 -17.48
C TRP A 234 -3.91 1.19 -18.74
N ALA A 235 -3.39 -0.03 -18.73
CA ALA A 235 -3.53 -0.99 -19.83
C ALA A 235 -5.00 -1.28 -20.18
N GLY A 236 -5.93 -1.08 -19.23
CA GLY A 236 -7.37 -1.22 -19.47
C GLY A 236 -7.95 -0.31 -20.55
N LEU A 237 -7.30 0.82 -20.86
CA LEU A 237 -7.75 1.71 -21.94
C LEU A 237 -7.74 1.01 -23.31
N PHE A 238 -6.83 0.06 -23.52
CA PHE A 238 -6.77 -0.74 -24.75
C PHE A 238 -7.96 -1.70 -24.90
N LEU A 239 -8.72 -1.95 -23.83
CA LEU A 239 -9.90 -2.82 -23.86
C LEU A 239 -11.20 -2.07 -24.19
N VAL A 240 -11.18 -0.74 -24.34
CA VAL A 240 -12.41 0.08 -24.53
C VAL A 240 -13.33 -0.45 -25.64
N ARG A 241 -12.77 -0.83 -26.79
CA ARG A 241 -13.53 -1.39 -27.92
C ARG A 241 -14.22 -2.71 -27.54
N GLN A 242 -13.55 -3.56 -26.76
CA GLN A 242 -14.07 -4.87 -26.37
C GLN A 242 -15.19 -4.72 -25.34
N PHE A 243 -15.06 -3.78 -24.40
CA PHE A 243 -16.15 -3.43 -23.47
C PHE A 243 -17.37 -2.86 -24.19
N TYR A 244 -17.16 -2.05 -25.23
CA TYR A 244 -18.25 -1.51 -26.04
C TYR A 244 -19.00 -2.63 -26.79
N LEU A 245 -18.26 -3.52 -27.46
CA LEU A 245 -18.84 -4.66 -28.18
C LEU A 245 -19.50 -5.69 -27.27
N GLY A 246 -18.99 -5.86 -26.04
CA GLY A 246 -19.59 -6.71 -25.02
C GLY A 246 -20.74 -6.06 -24.24
N HIS A 247 -21.26 -4.91 -24.68
CA HIS A 247 -22.31 -4.13 -24.02
C HIS A 247 -22.05 -3.77 -22.54
N ALA A 248 -20.79 -3.83 -22.11
CA ALA A 248 -20.37 -3.66 -20.73
C ALA A 248 -19.74 -2.26 -20.48
N ILE A 249 -20.19 -1.23 -21.18
CA ILE A 249 -19.61 0.13 -21.06
C ILE A 249 -19.66 0.67 -19.62
N ARG A 250 -20.68 0.28 -18.86
CA ARG A 250 -20.80 0.63 -17.44
C ARG A 250 -19.64 0.07 -16.62
N SER A 251 -19.25 -1.18 -16.88
CA SER A 251 -18.08 -1.81 -16.26
C SER A 251 -16.79 -1.06 -16.59
N PHE A 252 -16.63 -0.62 -17.84
CA PHE A 252 -15.47 0.16 -18.28
C PHE A 252 -15.37 1.52 -17.56
N VAL A 253 -16.48 2.24 -17.40
CA VAL A 253 -16.49 3.51 -16.65
C VAL A 253 -16.01 3.31 -15.22
N TYR A 254 -16.53 2.28 -14.52
CA TYR A 254 -16.07 1.95 -13.17
C TYR A 254 -14.58 1.57 -13.13
N LEU A 255 -14.06 0.88 -14.16
CA LEU A 255 -12.62 0.56 -14.28
C LEU A 255 -11.77 1.83 -14.40
N VAL A 256 -12.17 2.77 -15.25
CA VAL A 256 -11.44 4.04 -15.44
C VAL A 256 -11.47 4.87 -14.16
N VAL A 257 -12.62 4.97 -13.49
CA VAL A 257 -12.73 5.68 -12.20
C VAL A 257 -11.87 5.01 -11.13
N SER A 258 -11.82 3.68 -11.10
CA SER A 258 -10.90 2.93 -10.23
C SER A 258 -9.44 3.33 -10.49
N GLY A 259 -8.99 3.33 -11.75
CA GLY A 259 -7.64 3.74 -12.14
C GLY A 259 -7.29 5.19 -11.76
N LEU A 260 -8.25 6.11 -11.90
CA LEU A 260 -8.12 7.50 -11.46
C LEU A 260 -7.96 7.61 -9.94
N LEU A 261 -8.78 6.89 -9.17
CA LEU A 261 -8.70 6.88 -7.70
C LEU A 261 -7.36 6.28 -7.22
N TYR A 262 -6.87 5.20 -7.83
CA TYR A 262 -5.55 4.67 -7.51
C TYR A 262 -4.42 5.66 -7.83
N SER A 263 -4.49 6.32 -8.98
CA SER A 263 -3.53 7.36 -9.38
C SER A 263 -3.55 8.53 -8.39
N LEU A 264 -4.73 8.97 -7.96
CA LEU A 264 -4.89 9.99 -6.94
C LEU A 264 -4.32 9.54 -5.59
N GLY A 265 -4.57 8.29 -5.19
CA GLY A 265 -3.97 7.68 -4.00
C GLY A 265 -2.44 7.74 -4.03
N CYS A 266 -1.81 7.46 -5.18
CA CYS A 266 -0.37 7.60 -5.36
C CYS A 266 0.12 9.04 -5.13
N VAL A 267 -0.65 10.06 -5.53
CA VAL A 267 -0.32 11.47 -5.26
C VAL A 267 -0.28 11.76 -3.75
N PHE A 268 -1.23 11.23 -2.98
CA PHE A 268 -1.22 11.34 -1.51
C PHE A 268 0.04 10.71 -0.89
N PHE A 269 0.56 9.62 -1.46
CA PHE A 269 1.83 9.03 -1.03
C PHE A 269 3.06 9.87 -1.39
N LEU A 270 3.02 10.63 -2.49
CA LEU A 270 4.08 11.59 -2.81
C LEU A 270 4.12 12.73 -1.78
N LEU A 271 2.96 13.09 -1.22
CA LEU A 271 2.81 14.10 -0.15
C LEU A 271 3.14 13.57 1.26
N ARG A 272 3.89 12.46 1.37
CA ARG A 272 4.25 11.81 2.65
C ARG A 272 4.93 12.71 3.68
N LYS A 273 5.50 13.85 3.28
CA LYS A 273 6.04 14.85 4.22
C LYS A 273 4.97 15.46 5.12
N ILE A 274 3.72 15.53 4.67
CA ILE A 274 2.57 16.08 5.40
C ILE A 274 1.92 14.98 6.26
N LYS A 275 1.49 15.32 7.47
CA LYS A 275 0.82 14.41 8.39
C LYS A 275 -0.53 13.93 7.81
N TYR A 276 -0.84 12.65 7.98
CA TYR A 276 -2.03 11.94 7.51
C TYR A 276 -2.19 11.80 5.99
N MET A 277 -1.36 12.42 5.14
CA MET A 277 -1.49 12.26 3.69
C MET A 277 -1.35 10.80 3.23
N PRO A 278 -0.34 10.01 3.65
CA PRO A 278 -0.25 8.60 3.26
C PRO A 278 -1.45 7.75 3.74
N ALA A 279 -1.96 8.07 4.94
CA ALA A 279 -3.12 7.41 5.52
C ALA A 279 -4.40 7.72 4.71
N ALA A 280 -4.59 8.98 4.31
CA ALA A 280 -5.66 9.37 3.38
C ALA A 280 -5.51 8.68 2.01
N GLY A 281 -4.27 8.55 1.51
CA GLY A 281 -3.96 7.80 0.29
C GLY A 281 -4.46 6.36 0.33
N ASN A 282 -4.26 5.66 1.46
CA ASN A 282 -4.82 4.30 1.67
C ASN A 282 -6.35 4.29 1.55
N ALA A 283 -7.04 5.28 2.12
CA ALA A 283 -8.51 5.36 2.03
C ALA A 283 -8.99 5.62 0.60
N VAL A 284 -8.32 6.49 -0.14
CA VAL A 284 -8.62 6.76 -1.56
C VAL A 284 -8.39 5.50 -2.42
N MET A 285 -7.33 4.75 -2.16
CA MET A 285 -7.06 3.48 -2.87
C MET A 285 -8.10 2.40 -2.54
N LEU A 286 -8.62 2.36 -1.30
CA LEU A 286 -9.74 1.49 -0.95
C LEU A 286 -11.02 1.87 -1.71
N LEU A 287 -11.30 3.17 -1.88
CA LEU A 287 -12.38 3.61 -2.76
C LEU A 287 -12.13 3.16 -4.21
N GLY A 288 -10.91 3.29 -4.72
CA GLY A 288 -10.52 2.75 -6.03
C GLY A 288 -10.81 1.26 -6.16
N THR A 289 -10.56 0.49 -5.11
CA THR A 289 -10.89 -0.94 -5.05
C THR A 289 -12.40 -1.21 -5.10
N LEU A 290 -13.22 -0.44 -4.39
CA LEU A 290 -14.67 -0.56 -4.47
C LEU A 290 -15.18 -0.33 -5.91
N TYR A 291 -14.59 0.63 -6.62
CA TYR A 291 -14.91 0.87 -8.03
C TYR A 291 -14.42 -0.27 -8.94
N LEU A 292 -13.31 -0.93 -8.60
CA LEU A 292 -12.89 -2.15 -9.30
C LEU A 292 -13.88 -3.29 -9.08
N TYR A 293 -14.39 -3.48 -7.86
CA TYR A 293 -15.45 -4.45 -7.59
C TYR A 293 -16.74 -4.13 -8.35
N ALA A 294 -17.14 -2.85 -8.39
CA ALA A 294 -18.28 -2.42 -9.19
C ALA A 294 -18.05 -2.72 -10.69
N SER A 295 -16.83 -2.48 -11.20
CA SER A 295 -16.47 -2.83 -12.57
C SER A 295 -16.65 -4.33 -12.83
N LEU A 296 -16.10 -5.21 -11.98
CA LEU A 296 -16.29 -6.66 -12.10
C LEU A 296 -17.76 -7.05 -12.00
N PHE A 297 -18.51 -6.46 -11.08
CA PHE A 297 -19.94 -6.74 -10.90
C PHE A 297 -20.77 -6.41 -12.14
N PHE A 298 -20.57 -5.22 -12.71
CA PHE A 298 -21.26 -4.78 -13.93
C PHE A 298 -20.67 -5.35 -15.22
N SER A 299 -19.61 -6.18 -15.13
CA SER A 299 -19.10 -6.91 -16.29
C SER A 299 -19.98 -8.11 -16.63
N VAL A 300 -20.70 -8.67 -15.66
CA VAL A 300 -21.63 -9.78 -15.87
C VAL A 300 -22.90 -9.25 -16.52
N SER A 301 -23.01 -9.49 -17.83
CA SER A 301 -24.17 -9.14 -18.66
C SER A 301 -25.11 -10.33 -18.77
#